data_AF-F4MYI6-F1
#
_entry.id   AF-F4MYI6-F1
#
_cell.length_a   1.000
_cell.length_b   1.000
_cell.length_c   1.000
_cell.angle_alpha   90.00
_cell.angle_beta   90.00
_cell.angle_gamma   90.00
#
_symmetry.space_group_name_H-M   'P 1'
#
loop_
_entity.id
_entity.type
_entity.pdbx_description
1 polymer ?
#
loop_
_entity_poly.entity_id
_entity_poly.type
_entity_poly.pdbx_seq_one_letter_code
_entity_poly.pdbx_strand_id
1 'polypeptide(L)'
;MHTLLILMSVNGDTNVVSRGGMAGLQWLQQQATELLASLSAAGMNDPLSLWRVRMFDAQCIARNLSPGGSADLLILTWFLAQFPHHLPHKNNNVAIEPITAIGPVTGIGVSLC
;
A
#
# COMPACT_ATOMS: atom_id res chain seq x y z
N MET A 1 2.79 2.09 9.71
CA MET A 1 4.18 2.45 10.06
C MET A 1 5.20 1.38 9.66
N HIS A 2 4.98 0.09 9.96
CA HIS A 2 5.90 -0.99 9.54
C HIS A 2 6.20 -0.98 8.03
N THR A 3 5.17 -0.91 7.17
CA THR A 3 5.34 -0.85 5.72
C THR A 3 6.20 0.33 5.25
N LEU A 4 6.09 1.49 5.89
CA LEU A 4 6.90 2.66 5.52
C LEU A 4 8.39 2.42 5.79
N LEU A 5 8.72 1.82 6.93
CA LEU A 5 10.10 1.48 7.26
C LEU A 5 10.68 0.45 6.28
N ILE A 6 9.87 -0.51 5.84
CA ILE A 6 10.26 -1.45 4.77
C ILE A 6 10.53 -0.70 3.46
N LEU A 7 9.65 0.22 3.07
CA LEU A 7 9.85 1.01 1.86
C LEU A 7 11.13 1.85 1.95
N MET A 8 11.37 2.50 3.09
CA MET A 8 12.59 3.27 3.34
C MET A 8 13.86 2.41 3.31
N SER A 9 13.80 1.12 3.66
CA SER A 9 14.98 0.24 3.68
C SER A 9 15.41 -0.26 2.30
N VAL A 10 14.49 -0.28 1.32
CA VAL A 10 14.78 -0.85 -0.02
C VAL A 10 14.61 0.13 -1.16
N ASN A 11 13.84 1.20 -0.99
CA ASN A 11 13.57 2.15 -2.06
C ASN A 11 14.75 3.10 -2.25
N GLY A 12 15.17 3.29 -3.51
CA GLY A 12 16.12 4.33 -3.90
C GLY A 12 15.46 5.70 -3.93
N ASP A 13 15.08 6.23 -2.77
CA ASP A 13 14.29 7.45 -2.65
C ASP A 13 15.07 8.67 -3.15
N THR A 14 14.70 9.18 -4.33
CA THR A 14 15.38 10.29 -4.98
C THR A 14 15.24 11.61 -4.22
N ASN A 15 14.21 11.77 -3.37
CA ASN A 15 14.11 12.95 -2.49
C ASN A 15 15.23 12.93 -1.46
N VAL A 16 15.56 11.75 -0.92
CA VAL A 16 16.67 11.57 0.02
C VAL A 16 18.00 11.82 -0.68
N VAL A 17 18.19 11.25 -1.88
CA VAL A 17 19.39 11.48 -2.70
C VAL A 17 19.57 12.96 -3.02
N SER A 18 18.50 13.69 -3.34
CA SER A 18 18.58 15.12 -3.67
C SER A 18 19.09 15.98 -2.51
N ARG A 19 18.85 15.56 -1.25
CA ARG A 19 19.21 16.32 -0.05
C ARG A 19 20.50 15.84 0.62
N GLY A 20 20.71 14.53 0.67
CA GLY A 20 21.82 13.89 1.38
C GLY A 20 22.78 13.10 0.49
N GLY A 21 22.57 13.09 -0.83
CA GLY A 21 23.33 12.26 -1.76
C GLY A 21 23.15 10.76 -1.51
N MET A 22 24.01 9.97 -2.15
CA MET A 22 24.02 8.52 -1.96
C MET A 22 24.34 8.12 -0.52
N ALA A 23 25.18 8.90 0.18
CA ALA A 23 25.49 8.65 1.60
C ALA A 23 24.25 8.79 2.49
N GLY A 24 23.42 9.82 2.26
CA GLY A 24 22.16 10.01 2.97
C GLY A 24 21.16 8.87 2.71
N LEU A 25 21.08 8.40 1.46
CA LEU A 25 20.24 7.25 1.10
C LEU A 25 20.72 5.97 1.79
N GLN A 26 22.02 5.67 1.74
CA GLN A 26 22.59 4.49 2.38
C GLN A 26 22.38 4.52 3.90
N TRP A 27 22.60 5.68 4.52
CA TRP A 27 22.34 5.86 5.95
C TRP A 27 20.86 5.60 6.28
N LEU A 28 19.93 6.17 5.51
CA LEU A 28 18.49 5.97 5.74
C LEU A 28 18.12 4.48 5.65
N GLN A 29 18.58 3.81 4.60
CA GLN A 29 18.28 2.40 4.36
C GLN A 29 18.85 1.49 5.46
N GLN A 30 20.07 1.78 5.91
CA GLN A 30 20.70 1.06 7.02
C GLN A 30 19.91 1.25 8.32
N GLN A 31 19.62 2.50 8.70
CA GLN A 31 18.87 2.79 9.94
C GLN A 31 17.47 2.18 9.92
N ALA A 32 16.77 2.23 8.78
CA ALA A 32 15.47 1.61 8.63
C ALA A 32 15.56 0.08 8.80
N THR A 33 16.58 -0.56 8.22
CA THR A 33 16.82 -2.01 8.34
C THR A 33 17.11 -2.42 9.79
N GLU A 34 18.01 -1.71 10.47
CA GLU A 34 18.35 -1.97 11.86
C GLU A 34 17.14 -1.75 12.78
N LEU A 35 16.38 -0.69 12.54
CA LEU A 35 15.17 -0.40 13.29
C LEU A 35 14.16 -1.54 13.14
N LEU A 36 13.89 -2.00 11.91
CA LEU A 36 13.01 -3.13 11.61
C LEU A 36 13.42 -4.40 12.37
N ALA A 37 14.72 -4.73 12.37
CA ALA A 37 15.24 -5.89 13.09
C ALA A 37 15.10 -5.77 14.62
N SER A 38 15.01 -4.54 15.13
CA SER A 38 14.90 -4.26 16.56
C SER A 38 13.45 -4.18 17.08
N LEU A 39 12.46 -4.11 16.20
CA LEU A 39 11.06 -3.98 16.59
C LEU A 39 10.58 -5.25 17.31
N SER A 40 9.76 -5.07 18.35
CA SER A 40 9.12 -6.19 19.02
C SER A 40 8.03 -6.83 18.13
N ALA A 41 7.60 -8.05 18.49
CA ALA A 41 6.43 -8.68 17.86
C ALA A 41 5.13 -7.86 18.05
N ALA A 42 5.05 -7.04 19.11
CA ALA A 42 3.94 -6.12 19.34
C ALA A 42 4.01 -4.86 18.43
N GLY A 43 5.09 -4.69 17.67
CA GLY A 43 5.29 -3.59 16.74
C GLY A 43 5.18 -2.23 17.44
N MET A 44 4.31 -1.36 16.91
CA MET A 44 4.14 0.00 17.44
C MET A 44 3.33 0.08 18.74
N ASN A 45 2.73 -1.04 19.19
CA ASN A 45 2.06 -1.09 20.50
C ASN A 45 3.05 -1.21 21.66
N ASP A 46 4.31 -1.55 21.38
CA ASP A 46 5.39 -1.52 22.35
C ASP A 46 5.98 -0.10 22.48
N PRO A 47 5.98 0.50 23.69
CA PRO A 47 6.50 1.85 23.91
C PRO A 47 7.95 2.03 23.48
N LEU A 48 8.80 1.01 23.63
CA LEU A 48 10.20 1.08 23.24
C LEU A 48 10.36 1.14 21.72
N SER A 49 9.61 0.31 20.99
CA SER A 49 9.53 0.33 19.52
C SER A 49 9.07 1.70 19.00
N LEU A 50 8.02 2.27 19.60
CA LEU A 50 7.55 3.62 19.24
C LEU A 50 8.61 4.69 19.51
N TRP A 51 9.29 4.62 20.65
CA TRP A 51 10.36 5.55 20.99
C TRP A 51 11.52 5.49 19.98
N ARG A 52 11.95 4.28 19.58
CA ARG A 52 13.01 4.10 18.57
C ARG A 52 12.63 4.70 17.22
N VAL A 53 11.39 4.55 16.78
CA VAL A 53 10.88 5.17 15.55
C VAL A 53 10.92 6.70 15.65
N ARG A 54 10.51 7.27 16.77
CA ARG A 54 10.59 8.74 16.98
C ARG A 54 12.03 9.25 16.97
N MET A 55 12.95 8.49 17.56
CA MET A 55 14.38 8.83 17.51
C MET A 55 14.93 8.75 16.09
N PHE A 56 14.50 7.78 15.30
CA PHE A 56 14.88 7.69 13.89
C PHE A 56 14.32 8.87 13.07
N ASP A 57 13.07 9.26 13.28
CA ASP A 57 12.45 10.42 12.64
C ASP A 57 13.21 11.72 12.98
N ALA A 58 13.52 11.94 14.25
CA ALA A 58 14.33 13.08 14.69
C ALA A 58 15.72 13.10 14.02
N GLN A 59 16.34 11.95 13.83
CA GLN A 59 17.63 11.84 13.13
C GLN A 59 17.52 12.16 11.63
N CYS A 60 16.40 11.80 10.99
CA CYS A 60 16.12 12.18 9.60
C CYS A 60 15.97 13.71 9.49
N ILE A 61 15.20 14.32 10.38
CA ILE A 61 15.02 15.79 10.44
C ILE A 61 16.38 16.49 10.63
N ALA A 62 17.18 16.04 11.60
CA ALA A 62 18.49 16.63 11.88
C ALA A 62 19.46 16.54 10.69
N ARG A 63 19.31 15.52 9.84
CA ARG A 63 20.11 15.33 8.61
C ARG A 63 19.45 15.94 7.36
N ASN A 64 18.30 16.59 7.51
CA ASN A 64 17.48 17.10 6.40
C ASN A 64 17.16 16.01 5.36
N LEU A 65 16.91 14.78 5.81
CA LEU A 65 16.53 13.65 4.95
C LEU A 65 15.02 13.47 5.02
N SER A 66 14.35 13.65 3.88
CA SER A 66 12.90 13.46 3.76
C SER A 66 12.63 12.32 2.78
N PRO A 67 12.20 11.15 3.25
CA PRO A 67 11.85 10.00 2.40
C PRO A 67 10.45 10.14 1.78
N GLY A 68 10.28 11.20 0.98
CA GLY A 68 9.02 11.54 0.34
C GLY A 68 8.57 10.49 -0.67
N GLY A 69 9.50 9.95 -1.47
CA GLY A 69 9.16 8.92 -2.46
C GLY A 69 8.66 7.64 -1.79
N SER A 70 9.22 7.28 -0.63
CA SER A 70 8.77 6.14 0.16
C SER A 70 7.39 6.37 0.78
N ALA A 71 7.07 7.61 1.16
CA ALA A 71 5.73 7.98 1.63
C ALA A 71 4.69 7.92 0.48
N ASP A 72 5.06 8.37 -0.72
CA ASP A 72 4.22 8.28 -1.91
C ASP A 72 3.93 6.81 -2.27
N LEU A 73 4.94 5.93 -2.19
CA LEU A 73 4.74 4.50 -2.37
C LEU A 73 3.82 3.90 -1.31
N LEU A 74 3.91 4.35 -0.05
CA LEU A 74 3.02 3.89 1.01
C LEU A 74 1.56 4.26 0.70
N ILE A 75 1.28 5.50 0.31
CA ILE A 75 -0.09 5.93 0.03
C ILE A 75 -0.65 5.23 -1.22
N LEU A 76 0.16 5.03 -2.26
CA LEU A 76 -0.23 4.26 -3.44
C LEU A 76 -0.51 2.79 -3.09
N THR A 77 0.34 2.18 -2.27
CA THR A 77 0.14 0.80 -1.79
C THR A 77 -1.17 0.69 -1.01
N TRP A 78 -1.43 1.63 -0.09
CA TRP A 78 -2.67 1.65 0.67
C TRP A 78 -3.89 1.85 -0.23
N PHE A 79 -3.83 2.80 -1.17
CA PHE A 79 -4.90 3.07 -2.12
C PHE A 79 -5.23 1.86 -2.99
N LEU A 80 -4.22 1.22 -3.59
CA LEU A 80 -4.41 0.04 -4.43
C LEU A 80 -4.95 -1.15 -3.64
N ALA A 81 -4.57 -1.30 -2.37
CA ALA A 81 -5.13 -2.34 -1.49
C ALA A 81 -6.61 -2.12 -1.16
N GLN A 82 -7.12 -0.88 -1.27
CA GLN A 82 -8.55 -0.58 -1.12
C GLN A 82 -9.31 -0.67 -2.46
N PHE A 83 -8.61 -0.81 -3.58
CA PHE A 83 -9.25 -0.81 -4.89
C PHE A 83 -10.05 -2.11 -5.07
N PRO A 84 -11.36 -2.05 -5.39
CA PRO A 84 -12.17 -3.25 -5.54
C PRO A 84 -11.60 -4.17 -6.61
N HIS A 85 -11.39 -5.45 -6.28
CA HIS A 85 -11.09 -6.49 -7.25
C HIS A 85 -12.36 -6.85 -8.03
N HIS A 86 -12.85 -5.96 -8.89
CA HIS A 86 -13.83 -6.32 -9.91
C HIS A 86 -13.10 -6.92 -11.11
N LEU A 87 -12.68 -8.18 -10.99
CA LEU A 87 -12.51 -9.02 -12.17
C LEU A 87 -13.90 -9.57 -12.50
N PRO A 88 -14.57 -9.11 -13.57
CA PRO A 88 -15.78 -9.78 -14.01
C PRO A 88 -15.41 -11.21 -14.40
N HIS A 89 -15.93 -12.20 -13.67
CA HIS A 89 -15.97 -13.57 -14.14
C HIS A 89 -16.91 -13.59 -15.34
N LYS A 90 -16.36 -13.55 -16.56
CA LYS A 90 -17.13 -13.81 -17.76
C LYS A 90 -17.51 -15.29 -17.75
N ASN A 91 -18.67 -15.60 -17.15
CA ASN A 91 -19.29 -16.92 -17.28
C ASN A 91 -19.70 -17.10 -18.75
N ASN A 92 -18.92 -17.85 -19.51
CA ASN A 92 -19.25 -18.21 -20.90
C ASN A 92 -20.16 -19.43 -20.99
N ASN A 93 -20.79 -19.89 -19.91
CA ASN A 93 -21.81 -20.92 -19.98
C ASN A 93 -23.17 -20.25 -20.25
N VAL A 94 -23.34 -19.81 -21.49
CA VAL A 94 -24.67 -19.77 -22.11
C VAL A 94 -25.13 -21.22 -22.20
N ALA A 95 -25.89 -21.67 -21.20
CA ALA A 95 -26.75 -22.81 -21.39
C ALA A 95 -27.81 -22.37 -22.42
N ILE A 96 -27.71 -22.91 -23.63
CA ILE A 96 -28.76 -22.79 -24.63
C ILE A 96 -29.92 -23.63 -24.10
N GLU A 97 -30.89 -22.99 -23.45
CA GLU A 97 -32.19 -23.60 -23.16
C GLU A 97 -32.85 -23.98 -24.51
N PRO A 98 -33.33 -25.23 -24.70
CA PRO A 98 -33.95 -25.63 -25.94
C PRO A 98 -35.24 -24.87 -26.16
N ILE A 99 -35.35 -24.20 -27.31
CA ILE A 99 -36.58 -23.54 -27.76
C ILE A 99 -37.67 -24.63 -27.87
N THR A 100 -38.56 -24.67 -26.89
CA THR A 100 -39.83 -25.40 -26.98
C THR A 100 -40.96 -24.41 -26.83
N ALA A 101 -41.95 -24.61 -27.70
CA ALA A 101 -42.96 -23.66 -28.12
C ALA A 101 -44.00 -23.24 -27.05
N ILE A 102 -44.54 -22.03 -27.28
CA ILE A 102 -45.91 -21.50 -27.03
C ILE A 102 -46.45 -21.28 -25.59
N GLY A 103 -46.67 -20.00 -25.23
CA GLY A 103 -47.53 -19.53 -24.11
C GLY A 103 -47.48 -17.98 -23.97
N PRO A 104 -48.58 -17.28 -23.62
CA PRO A 104 -48.86 -15.93 -24.09
C PRO A 104 -48.09 -14.81 -23.38
N VAL A 105 -47.92 -13.71 -24.12
CA VAL A 105 -47.33 -12.44 -23.71
C VAL A 105 -48.24 -11.70 -22.72
N THR A 106 -47.78 -11.56 -21.48
CA THR A 106 -48.18 -10.53 -20.52
C THR A 106 -46.94 -10.24 -19.66
N GLY A 107 -46.54 -9.04 -19.28
CA GLY A 107 -46.91 -7.67 -19.57
C GLY A 107 -45.83 -6.83 -18.87
N ILE A 108 -45.34 -5.82 -19.60
CA ILE A 108 -44.75 -4.55 -19.19
C ILE A 108 -44.46 -4.36 -17.68
N GLY A 109 -43.22 -3.98 -17.36
CA GLY A 109 -42.88 -3.44 -16.05
C GLY A 109 -41.42 -3.00 -15.91
N VAL A 110 -40.94 -2.12 -16.79
CA VAL A 110 -39.70 -1.38 -16.52
C VAL A 110 -40.02 -0.34 -15.45
N SER A 111 -39.34 -0.40 -14.30
CA SER A 111 -39.28 0.73 -13.36
C SER A 111 -37.82 1.07 -13.13
N LEU A 112 -37.35 2.08 -13.85
CA LEU A 112 -36.17 2.86 -13.46
C LEU A 112 -36.55 3.71 -12.24
N CYS A 113 -35.82 3.54 -11.15
CA CYS A 113 -35.33 4.58 -10.25
C CYS A 113 -34.05 4.06 -9.60
#